data_AF-W1XH32-F1
#
_entry.id   AF-W1XH32-F1
#
_cell.length_a   1.000
_cell.length_b   1.000
_cell.length_c   1.000
_cell.angle_alpha   90.00
_cell.angle_beta   90.00
_cell.angle_gamma   90.00
#
_symmetry.space_group_name_H-M   'P 1'
#
loop_
_entity.id
_entity.type
_entity.pdbx_description
1 polymer ?
#
loop_
_entity_poly.entity_id
_entity_poly.type
_entity_poly.pdbx_seq_one_letter_code
_entity_poly.pdbx_strand_id
1 'polypeptide(L)'
;MAIHNRAGQPAQQSDLINVAQLTAQYYVLKPEAGNAEHAVKFGTSGHRGSAARHSFNEPHILAIAQAIAEERAKNGITGPCYVGKDTHALSEPAFISVLEVLAANGVDVIVQENNGFTPTPAV
;
A
#
# COMPACT_ATOMS: atom_id res chain seq x y z
N MET A 1 -25.41 -10.31 17.18
CA MET A 1 -25.76 -11.57 16.47
C MET A 1 -24.95 -11.65 15.20
N ALA A 2 -24.47 -12.85 14.85
CA ALA A 2 -23.82 -13.08 13.58
C ALA A 2 -24.84 -12.94 12.43
N ILE A 3 -24.55 -12.08 11.43
CA ILE A 3 -25.46 -11.77 10.31
C ILE A 3 -25.30 -12.77 9.15
N HIS A 4 -24.07 -13.22 8.89
CA HIS A 4 -23.76 -14.14 7.79
C HIS A 4 -23.84 -15.59 8.26
N ASN A 5 -24.46 -16.46 7.45
CA ASN A 5 -24.68 -17.88 7.79
C ASN A 5 -23.39 -18.66 8.12
N ARG A 6 -22.23 -18.22 7.61
CA ARG A 6 -20.91 -18.81 7.88
C ARG A 6 -19.99 -17.98 8.81
N ALA A 7 -20.52 -16.98 9.49
CA ALA A 7 -19.71 -16.16 10.40
C ALA A 7 -19.09 -17.01 11.53
N GLY A 8 -17.80 -16.80 11.79
CA GLY A 8 -17.03 -17.57 12.78
C GLY A 8 -16.61 -18.98 12.32
N GLN A 9 -16.97 -19.39 11.11
CA GLN A 9 -16.53 -20.67 10.54
C GLN A 9 -15.19 -20.51 9.78
N PRO A 10 -14.40 -21.59 9.64
CA PRO A 10 -13.22 -21.58 8.79
C PRO A 10 -13.54 -21.16 7.35
N ALA A 11 -12.63 -20.42 6.72
CA ALA A 11 -12.73 -20.05 5.32
C ALA A 11 -12.70 -21.30 4.41
N GLN A 12 -13.45 -21.24 3.32
CA GLN A 12 -13.46 -22.27 2.28
C GLN A 12 -12.56 -21.84 1.12
N GLN A 13 -12.16 -22.79 0.27
CA GLN A 13 -11.34 -22.49 -0.90
C GLN A 13 -11.97 -21.42 -1.82
N SER A 14 -13.30 -21.41 -1.92
CA SER A 14 -14.07 -20.43 -2.70
C SER A 14 -14.08 -19.02 -2.13
N ASP A 15 -13.64 -18.84 -0.87
CA ASP A 15 -13.54 -17.51 -0.22
C ASP A 15 -12.19 -16.84 -0.51
N LEU A 16 -11.21 -17.60 -1.00
CA LEU A 16 -9.83 -17.14 -1.12
C LEU A 16 -9.60 -16.37 -2.42
N ILE A 17 -8.79 -15.31 -2.32
CA ILE A 17 -8.31 -14.57 -3.48
C ILE A 17 -7.19 -15.33 -4.20
N ASN A 18 -6.97 -15.00 -5.48
CA ASN A 18 -5.73 -15.36 -6.16
C ASN A 18 -4.69 -14.26 -5.93
N VAL A 19 -3.70 -14.54 -5.08
CA VAL A 19 -2.67 -13.57 -4.67
C VAL A 19 -1.84 -13.08 -5.86
N ALA A 20 -1.33 -13.99 -6.70
CA ALA A 20 -0.50 -13.61 -7.84
C ALA A 20 -1.28 -12.76 -8.86
N GLN A 21 -2.56 -13.07 -9.09
CA GLN A 21 -3.42 -12.26 -9.95
C GLN A 21 -3.65 -10.86 -9.37
N LEU A 22 -3.92 -10.76 -8.06
CA LEU A 22 -4.13 -9.47 -7.40
C LEU A 22 -2.86 -8.60 -7.43
N THR A 23 -1.69 -9.21 -7.23
CA THR A 23 -0.40 -8.52 -7.36
C THR A 23 -0.14 -8.12 -8.81
N ALA A 24 -0.45 -8.96 -9.81
CA ALA A 24 -0.32 -8.57 -11.21
C ALA A 24 -1.21 -7.36 -11.56
N GLN A 25 -2.46 -7.35 -11.07
CA GLN A 25 -3.40 -6.23 -11.25
C GLN A 25 -2.85 -4.91 -10.71
N TYR A 26 -2.01 -4.94 -9.66
CA TYR A 26 -1.39 -3.72 -9.13
C TYR A 26 -0.57 -2.97 -10.20
N TYR A 27 0.12 -3.72 -11.06
CA TYR A 27 0.98 -3.19 -12.12
C TYR A 27 0.24 -2.97 -13.44
N VAL A 28 -0.61 -3.93 -13.84
CA VAL A 28 -1.22 -3.92 -15.19
C VAL A 28 -2.52 -3.12 -15.28
N LEU A 29 -3.20 -2.87 -14.15
CA LEU A 29 -4.39 -2.02 -14.10
C LEU A 29 -4.03 -0.63 -13.58
N LYS A 30 -4.71 0.39 -14.11
CA LYS A 30 -4.48 1.81 -13.78
C LYS A 30 -5.77 2.48 -13.35
N PRO A 31 -5.70 3.54 -12.51
CA PRO A 31 -6.85 4.38 -12.23
C PRO A 31 -7.32 5.07 -13.51
N GLU A 32 -8.62 5.08 -13.72
CA GLU A 32 -9.26 5.78 -14.84
C GLU A 32 -9.29 7.29 -14.59
N ALA A 33 -8.84 8.08 -15.56
CA ALA A 33 -8.84 9.53 -15.46
C ALA A 33 -10.27 10.09 -15.35
N GLY A 34 -10.51 10.96 -14.37
CA GLY A 34 -11.83 11.56 -14.12
C GLY A 34 -12.77 10.71 -13.25
N ASN A 35 -12.40 9.45 -12.94
CA ASN A 35 -13.20 8.60 -12.07
C ASN A 35 -12.83 8.82 -10.58
N ALA A 36 -13.74 9.42 -9.81
CA ALA A 36 -13.52 9.73 -8.41
C ALA A 36 -13.40 8.49 -7.49
N GLU A 37 -13.86 7.32 -7.93
CA GLU A 37 -13.69 6.07 -7.18
C GLU A 37 -12.25 5.55 -7.24
N HIS A 38 -11.53 5.89 -8.32
CA HIS A 38 -10.13 5.52 -8.53
C HIS A 38 -9.15 6.59 -8.02
N ALA A 39 -9.65 7.70 -7.47
CA ALA A 39 -8.79 8.76 -6.95
C ALA A 39 -8.13 8.36 -5.62
N VAL A 40 -6.97 8.96 -5.35
CA VAL A 40 -6.34 8.89 -4.03
C VAL A 40 -7.28 9.55 -3.00
N LYS A 41 -7.56 8.81 -1.93
CA LYS A 41 -8.33 9.26 -0.75
C LYS A 41 -7.47 9.04 0.48
N PHE A 42 -6.59 10.00 0.78
CA PHE A 42 -5.61 9.90 1.86
C PHE A 42 -6.14 10.58 3.12
N GLY A 43 -6.75 9.79 4.02
CA GLY A 43 -7.42 10.29 5.22
C GLY A 43 -6.67 9.96 6.52
N THR A 44 -7.41 9.87 7.62
CA THR A 44 -6.87 9.57 8.96
C THR A 44 -6.11 8.24 9.06
N SER A 45 -6.44 7.28 8.19
CA SER A 45 -5.75 5.98 8.09
C SER A 45 -5.03 5.80 6.74
N GLY A 46 -4.59 6.91 6.15
CA GLY A 46 -3.97 6.93 4.83
C GLY A 46 -4.96 6.62 3.70
N HIS A 47 -4.44 6.12 2.59
CA HIS A 47 -5.21 5.66 1.45
C HIS A 47 -5.35 4.13 1.45
N ARG A 48 -6.56 3.64 1.16
CA ARG A 48 -6.88 2.21 1.10
C ARG A 48 -7.70 1.92 -0.15
N GLY A 49 -7.50 0.73 -0.71
CA GLY A 49 -8.23 0.26 -1.89
C GLY A 49 -7.86 -1.17 -2.25
N SER A 50 -8.07 -1.55 -3.50
CA SER A 50 -7.61 -2.83 -4.05
C SER A 50 -7.22 -2.65 -5.50
N ALA A 51 -6.17 -3.33 -5.93
CA ALA A 51 -5.70 -3.31 -7.30
C ALA A 51 -6.78 -3.73 -8.32
N ALA A 52 -7.62 -4.71 -7.95
CA ALA A 52 -8.73 -5.19 -8.76
C ALA A 52 -9.83 -4.14 -8.99
N ARG A 53 -9.87 -3.09 -8.15
CA ARG A 53 -10.84 -2.00 -8.20
C ARG A 53 -10.19 -0.67 -8.60
N HIS A 54 -9.03 -0.72 -9.25
CA HIS A 54 -8.32 0.45 -9.77
C HIS A 54 -8.06 1.54 -8.71
N SER A 55 -8.05 1.19 -7.42
CA SER A 55 -7.99 2.12 -6.28
C SER A 55 -6.82 1.81 -5.34
N PHE A 56 -5.92 0.89 -5.72
CA PHE A 56 -4.67 0.62 -5.02
C PHE A 56 -3.71 -0.09 -6.00
N ASN A 57 -3.10 0.70 -6.85
CA ASN A 57 -2.26 0.27 -7.98
C ASN A 57 -0.98 1.10 -7.97
N GLU A 58 0.02 0.70 -8.75
CA GLU A 58 1.33 1.37 -8.85
C GLU A 58 1.23 2.91 -8.97
N PRO A 59 0.38 3.48 -9.85
CA PRO A 59 0.28 4.95 -9.97
C PRO A 59 -0.11 5.66 -8.67
N HIS A 60 -0.92 5.02 -7.82
CA HIS A 60 -1.34 5.61 -6.55
C HIS A 60 -0.17 5.69 -5.58
N ILE A 61 0.60 4.61 -5.45
CA ILE A 61 1.66 4.52 -4.46
C ILE A 61 2.86 5.37 -4.87
N LEU A 62 3.19 5.39 -6.17
CA LEU A 62 4.22 6.29 -6.69
C LEU A 62 3.85 7.76 -6.39
N ALA A 63 2.61 8.16 -6.69
CA ALA A 63 2.15 9.53 -6.43
C ALA A 63 2.14 9.88 -4.93
N ILE A 64 1.65 8.97 -4.07
CA ILE A 64 1.61 9.19 -2.62
C ILE A 64 3.03 9.28 -2.05
N ALA A 65 3.94 8.38 -2.44
CA ALA A 65 5.32 8.39 -1.97
C ALA A 65 6.05 9.69 -2.37
N GLN A 66 5.82 10.17 -3.60
CA GLN A 66 6.38 11.44 -4.07
C GLN A 66 5.86 12.61 -3.25
N ALA A 67 4.54 12.67 -3.03
CA ALA A 67 3.93 13.70 -2.21
C ALA A 67 4.49 13.71 -0.77
N ILE A 68 4.71 12.53 -0.17
CA ILE A 68 5.31 12.41 1.16
C ILE A 68 6.77 12.87 1.17
N ALA A 69 7.57 12.50 0.16
CA ALA A 69 8.98 12.90 0.05
C ALA A 69 9.14 14.42 -0.05
N GLU A 70 8.29 15.07 -0.83
CA GLU A 70 8.27 16.53 -0.95
C GLU A 70 7.79 17.20 0.35
N GLU A 71 6.72 16.69 0.95
CA GLU A 71 6.12 17.29 2.15
C GLU A 71 7.04 17.19 3.37
N ARG A 72 7.70 16.05 3.57
CA ARG A 72 8.69 15.92 4.67
C ARG A 72 9.87 16.89 4.49
N ALA A 73 10.31 17.11 3.25
CA ALA A 73 11.40 18.03 2.95
C ALA A 73 10.99 19.49 3.21
N LYS A 74 9.79 19.90 2.78
CA LYS A 74 9.21 21.22 3.11
C LYS A 74 9.14 21.48 4.60
N ASN A 75 8.84 20.43 5.37
CA ASN A 75 8.77 20.49 6.84
C ASN A 75 10.15 20.32 7.53
N GLY A 76 11.25 20.33 6.78
CA GLY A 76 12.61 20.27 7.31
C GLY A 76 13.01 18.93 7.92
N ILE A 77 12.30 17.84 7.60
CA ILE A 77 12.59 16.50 8.11
C ILE A 77 13.67 15.88 7.21
N THR A 78 14.90 15.83 7.70
CA THR A 78 16.07 15.35 6.93
C THR A 78 16.62 14.01 7.39
N GLY A 79 16.16 13.48 8.53
CA GLY A 79 16.55 12.15 9.02
C GLY A 79 15.99 10.99 8.18
N PRO A 80 16.21 9.73 8.58
CA PRO A 80 15.69 8.58 7.85
C PRO A 80 14.17 8.45 7.95
N CYS A 81 13.58 7.71 7.01
CA CYS A 81 12.19 7.28 7.03
C CYS A 81 12.13 5.77 7.31
N TYR A 82 11.51 5.39 8.43
CA TYR A 82 11.20 3.99 8.72
C TYR A 82 9.99 3.57 7.89
N VAL A 83 10.16 2.55 7.05
CA VAL A 83 9.08 2.02 6.19
C VAL A 83 8.80 0.58 6.60
N GLY A 84 7.69 0.39 7.31
CA GLY A 84 7.16 -0.92 7.70
C GLY A 84 6.01 -1.39 6.79
N LYS A 85 5.85 -2.70 6.65
CA LYS A 85 4.72 -3.32 5.94
C LYS A 85 4.06 -4.41 6.78
N ASP A 86 2.75 -4.59 6.58
CA ASP A 86 2.01 -5.72 7.13
C ASP A 86 2.02 -6.92 6.15
N THR A 87 1.22 -7.95 6.44
CA THR A 87 1.20 -9.22 5.72
C THR A 87 0.23 -9.27 4.53
N HIS A 88 -0.40 -8.16 4.14
CA HIS A 88 -1.30 -8.16 2.97
C HIS A 88 -0.52 -8.34 1.66
N ALA A 89 -1.13 -9.04 0.69
CA ALA A 89 -0.53 -9.26 -0.63
C ALA A 89 -0.11 -7.97 -1.35
N LEU A 90 -0.94 -6.92 -1.25
CA LEU A 90 -0.67 -5.63 -1.91
C LEU A 90 0.35 -4.77 -1.15
N SER A 91 0.72 -5.14 0.08
CA SER A 91 1.77 -4.45 0.84
C SER A 91 3.15 -4.70 0.24
N GLU A 92 3.38 -5.86 -0.38
CA GLU A 92 4.65 -6.18 -1.05
C GLU A 92 4.95 -5.27 -2.26
N PRO A 93 4.07 -5.15 -3.29
CA PRO A 93 4.34 -4.26 -4.41
C PRO A 93 4.29 -2.77 -4.01
N ALA A 94 3.45 -2.40 -3.04
CA ALA A 94 3.42 -1.03 -2.54
C ALA A 94 4.71 -0.65 -1.81
N PHE A 95 5.27 -1.56 -1.02
CA PHE A 95 6.54 -1.36 -0.34
C PHE A 95 7.67 -1.07 -1.33
N ILE A 96 7.77 -1.85 -2.42
CA ILE A 96 8.75 -1.63 -3.49
C ILE A 96 8.59 -0.21 -4.09
N SER A 97 7.38 0.17 -4.49
CA SER A 97 7.10 1.50 -5.06
C SER A 97 7.48 2.65 -4.12
N VAL A 98 7.29 2.47 -2.81
CA VAL A 98 7.74 3.46 -1.80
C VAL A 98 9.25 3.55 -1.77
N LEU A 99 9.97 2.43 -1.75
CA LEU A 99 11.44 2.42 -1.73
C LEU A 99 12.02 3.09 -2.97
N GLU A 100 11.50 2.77 -4.15
CA GLU A 100 11.95 3.35 -5.43
C GLU A 100 11.85 4.88 -5.40
N VAL A 101 10.70 5.41 -4.97
CA VAL A 101 10.45 6.85 -4.96
C VAL A 101 11.23 7.56 -3.86
N LEU A 102 11.24 7.02 -2.63
CA LEU A 102 11.96 7.66 -1.52
C LEU A 102 13.46 7.69 -1.77
N ALA A 103 14.05 6.59 -2.24
CA ALA A 103 15.47 6.54 -2.59
C ALA A 103 15.81 7.47 -3.76
N ALA A 104 14.95 7.56 -4.78
CA ALA A 104 15.12 8.51 -5.89
C ALA A 104 15.08 9.98 -5.44
N ASN A 105 14.34 10.29 -4.38
CA ASN A 105 14.32 11.62 -3.75
C ASN A 105 15.47 11.83 -2.73
N GLY A 106 16.40 10.89 -2.61
CA GLY A 106 17.53 10.98 -1.68
C GLY A 106 17.14 10.88 -0.20
N VAL A 107 16.00 10.26 0.11
CA VAL A 107 15.58 9.98 1.48
C VAL A 107 16.26 8.71 1.96
N ASP A 108 16.95 8.76 3.08
CA ASP A 108 17.46 7.55 3.75
C ASP A 108 16.29 6.71 4.26
N VAL A 109 16.25 5.43 3.89
CA VAL A 109 15.16 4.52 4.28
C VAL A 109 15.69 3.40 5.16
N ILE A 110 14.99 3.13 6.26
CA ILE A 110 15.24 1.98 7.14
C ILE A 110 14.07 1.01 7.04
N VAL A 111 14.38 -0.26 6.82
CA VAL A 111 13.39 -1.34 6.66
C VAL A 111 13.75 -2.52 7.56
N GLN A 112 12.75 -3.35 7.87
CA GLN A 112 13.00 -4.63 8.52
C GLN A 112 13.80 -5.55 7.59
N GLU A 113 14.90 -6.12 8.10
CA GLU A 113 15.72 -7.06 7.33
C GLU A 113 14.94 -8.30 6.86
N ASN A 114 15.48 -9.01 5.87
CA ASN A 114 14.90 -10.27 5.36
C ASN A 114 13.45 -10.13 4.86
N ASN A 115 13.08 -8.96 4.34
CA ASN A 115 11.71 -8.62 3.90
C ASN A 115 10.64 -8.88 4.98
N GLY A 116 10.99 -8.69 6.26
CA GLY A 116 10.10 -8.93 7.39
C GLY A 116 8.89 -8.01 7.44
N PHE A 117 8.03 -8.24 8.43
CA PHE A 117 6.84 -7.45 8.68
C PHE A 117 7.01 -6.59 9.93
N THR A 118 6.39 -5.40 9.94
CA THR A 118 6.53 -4.44 11.02
C THR A 118 5.14 -4.00 11.49
N PRO A 119 4.76 -4.28 12.75
CA PRO A 119 3.51 -3.77 13.31
C PRO A 119 3.47 -2.24 13.30
N THR A 120 2.30 -1.65 13.12
CA THR A 120 2.12 -0.17 13.17
C THR A 120 2.75 0.49 14.39
N PRO A 121 2.62 0.00 15.65
CA PRO A 121 3.24 0.65 16.80
C PRO A 121 4.77 0.45 16.92
N ALA A 122 5.39 -0.34 16.04
CA ALA A 122 6.83 -0.56 16.01
C ALA A 122 7.56 0.38 15.03
N VAL A 123 6.82 1.08 14.17
CA VAL A 123 7.30 2.20 13.35
C VAL A 123 7.26 3.47 14.19
#